data_AF-A0A357XZR3-F1
#
_entry.id   AF-A0A357XZR3-F1
#
_cell.length_a   1.000
_cell.length_b   1.000
_cell.length_c   1.000
_cell.angle_alpha   90.00
_cell.angle_beta   90.00
_cell.angle_gamma   90.00
#
_symmetry.space_group_name_H-M   'P 1'
#
loop_
_entity.id
_entity.type
_entity.pdbx_description
1 polymer ?
#
loop_
_entity_poly.entity_id
_entity_poly.type
_entity_poly.pdbx_seq_one_letter_code
_entity_poly.pdbx_strand_id
1 'polypeptide(L)'
;MADNYVSAILPMPDAMPLIGLYIGGVIKPQMELSLKTKNKPLEGRPVYSVAQSDFAALPSPIKPPNVAEIKAMQAKLEKLNKPLPKIYAAYYGEDWKTQGDWVGRYGRQYAVMCGASSPFDQVYFIDESCFKVRGFIGPNRPDGDTIRRWVHWVKTDNPRSMYSPLNGFRRQAEWDDHGEVYPLSKDGPDLWYQIEIANEGLYRVGTYFMNKDGHAGHNRHRDYMIEVYPSSLSWKKQKEWEKFSQFAESQSRRMVPLAKSRMRDFWGGVHKNFYFAGPGNYLVKIKRNYSFNTILSSVTVDRLSGAATYHDKMGLSRMQSVPYPIPELPTVIPNEVGRAAARLQRTLDARMDKQGAAETRQETLLSALVAVTKHPASNEAHNRSVAQSLRWRLNQWDVHEQERWNAFVQEAWKRTRTNDPEHISKQDAYMSGKKNPWKGWPR
;
A
#
# COMPACT_ATOMS: atom_id res chain seq x y z
N MET A 1 -5.38 32.02 6.52
CA MET A 1 -5.13 31.68 7.94
C MET A 1 -4.89 30.18 7.98
N ALA A 2 -3.71 29.74 8.40
CA ALA A 2 -3.40 28.32 8.51
C ALA A 2 -4.05 27.82 9.80
N ASP A 3 -5.19 27.16 9.67
CA ASP A 3 -5.90 26.64 10.83
C ASP A 3 -5.13 25.45 11.41
N ASN A 4 -4.55 25.65 12.60
CA ASN A 4 -3.91 24.60 13.39
C ASN A 4 -5.00 23.68 13.98
N TYR A 5 -5.38 22.62 13.26
CA TYR A 5 -6.35 21.65 13.75
C TYR A 5 -5.70 20.50 14.52
N VAL A 6 -6.44 19.97 15.49
CA VAL A 6 -6.07 18.81 16.31
C VAL A 6 -6.14 17.53 15.48
N SER A 7 -5.02 16.83 15.35
CA SER A 7 -4.89 15.55 14.66
C SER A 7 -4.93 14.33 15.60
N ALA A 8 -4.68 14.52 16.89
CA ALA A 8 -4.72 13.47 17.89
C ALA A 8 -5.00 14.03 19.29
N ILE A 9 -5.72 13.27 20.10
CA ILE A 9 -5.92 13.54 21.53
C ILE A 9 -5.48 12.30 22.29
N LEU A 10 -4.45 12.41 23.12
CA LEU A 10 -3.96 11.33 23.96
C LEU A 10 -4.20 11.68 25.44
N PRO A 11 -5.14 11.02 26.14
CA PRO A 11 -5.32 11.25 27.57
C PRO A 11 -4.11 10.73 28.35
N MET A 12 -3.57 11.57 29.22
CA MET A 12 -2.45 11.23 30.11
C MET A 12 -2.95 10.75 31.48
N PRO A 13 -2.10 10.09 32.30
CA PRO A 13 -2.48 9.61 33.64
C PRO A 13 -2.98 10.69 34.61
N ASP A 14 -2.64 11.95 34.35
CA ASP A 14 -3.10 13.14 35.08
C ASP A 14 -4.42 13.72 34.53
N ALA A 15 -5.11 12.97 33.66
CA ALA A 15 -6.32 13.37 32.93
C ALA A 15 -6.17 14.58 32.00
N MET A 16 -4.95 15.08 31.78
CA MET A 16 -4.70 16.14 30.79
C MET A 16 -4.50 15.54 29.40
N PRO A 17 -5.20 16.00 28.35
CA PRO A 17 -4.99 15.49 27.01
C PRO A 17 -3.72 16.10 26.39
N LEU A 18 -2.83 15.28 25.84
CA LEU A 18 -1.87 15.74 24.83
C LEU A 18 -2.60 15.91 23.50
N ILE A 19 -2.48 17.10 22.91
CA ILE A 19 -3.11 17.44 21.65
C ILE A 19 -2.04 17.47 20.57
N GLY A 20 -2.10 16.55 19.61
CA GLY A 20 -1.30 16.61 18.40
C GLY A 20 -1.92 17.60 17.42
N LEU A 21 -1.12 18.50 16.85
CA LEU A 21 -1.52 19.44 15.81
C LEU A 21 -0.94 19.04 14.46
N TYR A 22 -1.69 19.27 13.39
CA TYR A 22 -1.15 19.16 12.04
C TYR A 22 -0.03 20.20 11.85
N ILE A 23 1.19 19.76 11.54
CA ILE A 23 2.40 20.57 11.31
C ILE A 23 2.96 21.27 12.59
N GLY A 24 2.15 21.44 13.65
CA GLY A 24 2.54 22.18 14.87
C GLY A 24 3.13 21.36 16.03
N GLY A 25 3.28 20.04 15.89
CA GLY A 25 3.81 19.18 16.96
C GLY A 25 2.76 18.83 18.02
N VAL A 26 3.18 18.61 19.26
CA VAL A 26 2.30 18.22 20.39
C VAL A 26 2.21 19.36 21.39
N ILE A 27 1.00 19.74 21.78
CA ILE A 27 0.75 20.75 22.82
C ILE A 27 0.09 20.09 24.04
N LYS A 28 0.44 20.57 25.24
CA LYS A 28 -0.35 20.36 26.45
C LYS A 28 -1.26 21.57 26.65
N PRO A 29 -2.60 21.42 26.68
CA PRO A 29 -3.48 22.50 27.05
C PRO A 29 -3.24 22.84 28.52
N GLN A 30 -2.89 24.09 28.81
CA GLN A 30 -2.58 24.59 30.17
C GLN A 30 -3.81 25.11 30.94
N MET A 31 -5.04 24.88 30.46
CA MET A 31 -6.25 25.30 31.19
C MET A 31 -7.22 24.15 31.37
N GLU A 32 -7.72 23.99 32.60
CA GLU A 32 -8.99 23.32 32.85
C GLU A 32 -10.10 24.01 32.03
N LEU A 33 -10.75 23.24 31.15
CA LEU A 33 -11.99 23.67 30.52
C LEU A 33 -13.11 23.61 31.57
N SER A 34 -13.24 24.69 32.35
CA SER A 34 -14.41 24.94 33.18
C SER A 34 -15.63 25.15 32.27
N LEU A 35 -16.47 24.12 32.14
CA LEU A 35 -17.78 24.23 31.51
C LEU A 35 -18.72 25.01 32.43
N LYS A 36 -18.64 26.35 32.41
CA LYS A 36 -19.67 27.22 32.99
C LYS A 36 -20.26 28.18 31.96
N THR A 37 -21.47 27.81 31.54
CA THR A 37 -22.66 28.65 31.27
C THR A 37 -22.55 29.88 30.37
N LYS A 38 -23.27 29.79 29.24
CA LYS A 38 -24.04 30.81 28.49
C LYS A 38 -23.42 32.22 28.33
N ASN A 39 -23.15 32.55 27.06
CA ASN A 39 -23.15 33.89 26.47
C ASN A 39 -21.98 34.87 26.76
N LYS A 40 -20.73 34.44 26.58
CA LYS A 40 -19.66 35.35 26.11
C LYS A 40 -18.68 34.61 25.18
N PRO A 41 -18.19 35.24 24.09
CA PRO A 41 -17.08 34.69 23.32
C PRO A 41 -15.84 34.62 24.22
N LEU A 42 -15.12 33.49 24.16
CA LEU A 42 -13.83 33.32 24.81
C LEU A 42 -12.80 34.25 24.15
N GLU A 43 -12.51 35.40 24.78
CA GLU A 43 -11.32 36.19 24.45
C GLU A 43 -10.08 35.54 25.06
N GLY A 44 -9.59 34.48 24.41
CA GLY A 44 -8.26 33.94 24.68
C GLY A 44 -7.23 34.70 23.87
N ARG A 45 -6.51 35.66 24.47
CA ARG A 45 -5.25 36.14 23.89
C ARG A 45 -4.27 34.97 23.89
N PRO A 46 -3.62 34.64 22.75
CA PRO A 46 -2.58 33.63 22.77
C PRO A 46 -1.38 34.17 23.55
N VAL A 47 -1.18 33.70 24.77
CA VAL A 47 0.05 33.95 25.53
C VAL A 47 1.12 33.02 24.98
N TYR A 48 1.72 33.38 23.85
CA TYR A 48 2.96 32.77 23.40
C TYR A 48 4.13 33.42 24.15
N SER A 49 4.36 33.00 25.39
CA SER A 49 5.66 33.18 26.03
C SER A 49 6.24 31.80 26.31
N VAL A 50 6.65 31.11 25.26
CA VAL A 50 7.62 30.02 25.43
C VAL A 50 8.93 30.73 25.75
N ALA A 51 9.33 30.72 27.02
CA ALA A 51 10.68 31.10 27.39
C ALA A 51 11.65 30.32 26.48
N GLN A 52 12.54 31.04 25.80
CA GLN A 52 13.39 30.52 24.73
C GLN A 52 14.53 29.59 25.24
N SER A 53 14.40 29.06 26.46
CA SER A 53 15.38 28.22 27.12
C SER A 53 14.73 26.91 27.53
N ASP A 54 15.38 25.81 27.16
CA ASP A 54 15.05 24.40 27.47
C ASP A 54 14.21 23.64 26.43
N PHE A 55 14.38 23.94 25.14
CA PHE A 55 14.23 22.85 24.17
C PHE A 55 15.34 21.84 24.46
N ALA A 56 14.94 20.63 24.88
CA ALA A 56 15.86 19.50 24.90
C ALA A 56 16.58 19.46 23.55
N ALA A 57 17.92 19.41 23.57
CA ALA A 57 18.70 19.34 22.36
C ALA A 57 18.13 18.21 21.50
N LEU A 58 17.85 18.50 20.22
CA LEU A 58 17.43 17.47 19.28
C LEU A 58 18.44 16.31 19.39
N PRO A 59 17.96 15.05 19.43
CA PRO A 59 18.86 13.91 19.52
C PRO A 59 19.91 14.02 18.43
N SER A 60 21.17 13.77 18.80
CA SER A 60 22.28 13.86 17.85
C SER A 60 22.02 12.95 16.65
N PRO A 61 22.43 13.34 15.43
CA PRO A 61 22.22 12.52 14.24
C PRO A 61 22.76 11.12 14.47
N ILE A 62 21.95 10.10 14.17
CA ILE A 62 22.35 8.71 14.36
C ILE A 62 23.67 8.47 13.61
N LYS A 63 24.67 7.93 14.31
CA LYS A 63 25.94 7.60 13.67
C LYS A 63 25.68 6.50 12.62
N PRO A 64 26.21 6.62 11.40
CA PRO A 64 26.06 5.58 10.39
C PRO A 64 26.61 4.24 10.91
N PRO A 65 25.92 3.12 10.67
CA PRO A 65 26.44 1.81 11.06
C PRO A 65 27.81 1.56 10.41
N ASN A 66 28.77 1.11 11.20
CA ASN A 66 30.07 0.71 10.71
C ASN A 66 30.01 -0.71 10.10
N VAL A 67 31.10 -1.11 9.43
CA VAL A 67 31.17 -2.41 8.75
C VAL A 67 30.99 -3.60 9.71
N ALA A 68 31.49 -3.52 10.94
CA ALA A 68 31.36 -4.59 11.91
C ALA A 68 29.90 -4.76 12.35
N GLU A 69 29.16 -3.66 12.53
CA GLU A 69 27.73 -3.67 12.85
C GLU A 69 26.91 -4.28 11.69
N ILE A 70 27.21 -3.91 10.44
CA ILE A 70 26.57 -4.50 9.25
C ILE A 70 26.84 -6.01 9.18
N LYS A 71 28.07 -6.45 9.42
CA LYS A 71 28.44 -7.88 9.46
C LYS A 71 27.73 -8.60 10.61
N ALA A 72 27.55 -7.96 11.76
CA ALA A 72 26.80 -8.54 12.88
C ALA A 72 25.30 -8.72 12.54
N MET A 73 24.69 -7.76 11.84
CA MET A 73 23.33 -7.92 11.29
C MET A 73 23.26 -9.08 10.30
N GLN A 74 24.25 -9.21 9.41
CA GLN A 74 24.34 -10.32 8.47
C GLN A 74 24.38 -11.66 9.19
N ALA A 75 25.24 -11.80 10.21
CA ALA A 75 25.36 -13.02 11.00
C ALA A 75 24.07 -13.37 11.76
N LYS A 76 23.29 -12.37 12.19
CA LYS A 76 21.95 -12.60 12.78
C LYS A 76 20.98 -13.16 11.74
N LEU A 77 20.97 -12.62 10.52
CA LEU A 77 20.13 -13.13 9.43
C LEU A 77 20.51 -14.55 8.99
N GLU A 78 21.80 -14.87 8.97
CA GLU A 78 22.29 -16.21 8.62
C GLU A 78 21.81 -17.29 9.59
N LYS A 79 21.53 -16.91 10.86
CA LYS A 79 20.96 -17.81 11.87
C LYS A 79 19.46 -18.07 11.67
N LEU A 80 18.77 -17.31 10.80
CA LEU A 80 17.38 -17.57 10.46
C LEU A 80 17.29 -18.80 9.56
N ASN A 81 16.93 -19.94 10.16
CA ASN A 81 16.83 -21.22 9.46
C ASN A 81 15.43 -21.84 9.50
N LYS A 82 14.55 -21.35 10.40
CA LYS A 82 13.20 -21.88 10.56
C LYS A 82 12.33 -21.49 9.35
N PRO A 83 11.76 -22.45 8.61
CA PRO A 83 10.88 -22.14 7.48
C PRO A 83 9.61 -21.44 7.96
N LEU A 84 9.02 -20.60 7.11
CA LEU A 84 7.70 -20.05 7.37
C LEU A 84 6.65 -21.15 7.52
N PRO A 85 5.63 -20.97 8.37
CA PRO A 85 4.45 -21.82 8.37
C PRO A 85 3.77 -21.82 6.99
N LYS A 86 3.07 -22.93 6.65
CA LYS A 86 2.35 -23.05 5.37
C LYS A 86 1.39 -21.88 5.13
N ILE A 87 0.68 -21.48 6.17
CA ILE A 87 -0.19 -20.32 6.17
C ILE A 87 0.49 -19.24 7.00
N TYR A 88 0.96 -18.20 6.33
CA TYR A 88 1.71 -17.12 6.96
C TYR A 88 1.43 -15.82 6.24
N ALA A 89 1.20 -14.77 7.02
CA ALA A 89 1.19 -13.42 6.51
C ALA A 89 1.85 -12.47 7.51
N ALA A 90 2.48 -11.42 7.00
CA ALA A 90 3.11 -10.38 7.81
C ALA A 90 3.00 -9.02 7.11
N TYR A 91 3.07 -7.93 7.87
CA TYR A 91 3.12 -6.60 7.28
C TYR A 91 4.51 -6.33 6.68
N TYR A 92 4.57 -5.90 5.42
CA TYR A 92 5.84 -5.60 4.72
C TYR A 92 6.28 -4.14 4.85
N GLY A 93 5.32 -3.24 5.02
CA GLY A 93 5.54 -1.80 5.01
C GLY A 93 4.61 -1.08 4.03
N GLU A 94 4.81 0.23 3.95
CA GLU A 94 4.02 1.12 3.12
C GLU A 94 4.87 1.86 2.10
N ASP A 95 4.24 2.31 1.02
CA ASP A 95 4.84 3.16 0.00
C ASP A 95 3.91 4.35 -0.28
N TRP A 96 4.35 5.53 0.16
CA TRP A 96 3.68 6.82 -0.06
C TRP A 96 4.21 7.58 -1.27
N LYS A 97 5.32 7.11 -1.85
CA LYS A 97 6.09 7.86 -2.85
C LYS A 97 5.75 7.44 -4.27
N THR A 98 5.50 6.16 -4.48
CA THR A 98 5.10 5.63 -5.80
C THR A 98 3.72 6.14 -6.23
N GLN A 99 2.83 6.47 -5.28
CA GLN A 99 1.47 6.92 -5.61
C GLN A 99 0.76 5.98 -6.61
N GLY A 100 0.14 6.50 -7.66
CA GLY A 100 -0.53 5.72 -8.70
C GLY A 100 0.40 5.08 -9.74
N ASP A 101 1.73 5.18 -9.58
CA ASP A 101 2.75 4.76 -10.56
C ASP A 101 3.15 3.29 -10.38
N TRP A 102 2.15 2.41 -10.40
CA TRP A 102 2.32 1.04 -9.92
C TRP A 102 2.93 0.09 -10.94
N VAL A 103 2.77 0.35 -12.24
CA VAL A 103 3.10 -0.60 -13.32
C VAL A 103 4.56 -1.00 -13.26
N GLY A 104 4.82 -2.31 -13.20
CA GLY A 104 6.16 -2.88 -13.18
C GLY A 104 6.87 -2.82 -11.81
N ARG A 105 6.51 -1.87 -10.94
CA ARG A 105 6.90 -1.91 -9.53
C ARG A 105 6.06 -2.89 -8.74
N TYR A 106 4.75 -2.84 -8.93
CA TYR A 106 3.74 -3.66 -8.28
C TYR A 106 2.99 -4.50 -9.30
N GLY A 107 2.45 -5.62 -8.84
CA GLY A 107 1.51 -6.42 -9.62
C GLY A 107 2.16 -7.09 -10.82
N ARG A 108 3.42 -7.51 -10.72
CA ARG A 108 4.14 -8.17 -11.82
C ARG A 108 3.56 -9.53 -12.19
N GLN A 109 2.91 -10.22 -11.26
CA GLN A 109 2.29 -11.53 -11.49
C GLN A 109 0.75 -11.44 -11.59
N TYR A 110 0.13 -10.48 -10.90
CA TYR A 110 -1.31 -10.27 -10.95
C TYR A 110 -1.68 -8.87 -10.42
N ALA A 111 -2.68 -8.22 -11.00
CA ALA A 111 -3.24 -6.99 -10.44
C ALA A 111 -4.75 -6.84 -10.72
N VAL A 112 -5.46 -6.22 -9.78
CA VAL A 112 -6.85 -5.81 -9.91
C VAL A 112 -6.92 -4.33 -9.60
N MET A 113 -7.32 -3.51 -10.58
CA MET A 113 -7.77 -2.14 -10.33
C MET A 113 -9.28 -2.17 -10.06
N CYS A 114 -9.63 -1.88 -8.82
CA CYS A 114 -10.97 -2.00 -8.27
C CYS A 114 -11.92 -0.98 -8.91
N GLY A 115 -12.99 -1.45 -9.54
CA GLY A 115 -14.02 -0.62 -10.17
C GLY A 115 -13.55 0.20 -11.39
N ALA A 116 -12.31 -0.01 -11.86
CA ALA A 116 -11.71 0.79 -12.92
C ALA A 116 -12.39 0.62 -14.29
N SER A 117 -13.27 -0.36 -14.46
CA SER A 117 -14.14 -0.50 -15.64
C SER A 117 -15.59 -0.70 -15.22
N SER A 118 -16.07 0.12 -14.26
CA SER A 118 -17.42 0.02 -13.70
C SER A 118 -18.47 -0.30 -14.78
N PRO A 119 -19.32 -1.33 -14.56
CA PRO A 119 -19.56 -2.06 -13.30
C PRO A 119 -18.57 -3.20 -13.02
N PHE A 120 -17.43 -3.27 -13.71
CA PHE A 120 -16.41 -4.31 -13.54
C PHE A 120 -15.06 -3.77 -13.06
N ASP A 121 -14.18 -4.70 -12.71
CA ASP A 121 -12.78 -4.42 -12.36
C ASP A 121 -11.90 -4.47 -13.61
N GLN A 122 -10.74 -3.81 -13.60
CA GLN A 122 -9.69 -4.11 -14.57
C GLN A 122 -8.73 -5.11 -13.95
N VAL A 123 -8.67 -6.31 -14.51
CA VAL A 123 -7.80 -7.37 -14.03
C VAL A 123 -6.67 -7.56 -15.03
N TYR A 124 -5.44 -7.56 -14.54
CA TYR A 124 -4.22 -7.78 -15.29
C TYR A 124 -3.63 -9.11 -14.84
N PHE A 125 -3.68 -10.08 -15.75
CA PHE A 125 -3.30 -11.47 -15.49
C PHE A 125 -3.00 -12.19 -16.82
N ILE A 126 -2.43 -13.38 -16.72
CA ILE A 126 -2.29 -14.31 -17.85
C ILE A 126 -3.45 -15.31 -17.81
N ASP A 127 -3.59 -16.00 -16.67
CA ASP A 127 -4.75 -16.81 -16.31
C ASP A 127 -4.97 -16.77 -14.78
N GLU A 128 -6.12 -17.27 -14.32
CA GLU A 128 -6.49 -17.31 -12.90
C GLU A 128 -6.04 -18.61 -12.20
N SER A 129 -5.17 -19.43 -12.82
CA SER A 129 -4.71 -20.69 -12.22
C SER A 129 -3.83 -20.44 -10.99
N CYS A 130 -3.07 -19.34 -11.00
CA CYS A 130 -2.09 -19.04 -9.96
C CYS A 130 -2.58 -18.07 -8.89
N PHE A 131 -3.41 -17.10 -9.28
CA PHE A 131 -3.88 -16.03 -8.41
C PHE A 131 -5.34 -15.73 -8.69
N LYS A 132 -6.13 -15.57 -7.61
CA LYS A 132 -7.50 -15.05 -7.69
C LYS A 132 -7.69 -14.02 -6.60
N VAL A 133 -8.21 -12.86 -6.98
CA VAL A 133 -8.65 -11.83 -6.04
C VAL A 133 -10.10 -11.50 -6.29
N ARG A 134 -10.91 -11.50 -5.23
CA ARG A 134 -12.36 -11.22 -5.27
C ARG A 134 -12.76 -10.32 -4.11
N GLY A 135 -13.32 -9.16 -4.44
CA GLY A 135 -13.86 -8.21 -3.48
C GLY A 135 -15.32 -8.49 -3.14
N PHE A 136 -15.68 -8.25 -1.89
CA PHE A 136 -17.05 -8.31 -1.38
C PHE A 136 -17.20 -7.39 -0.17
N ILE A 137 -18.43 -7.14 0.27
CA ILE A 137 -18.68 -6.43 1.53
C ILE A 137 -19.05 -7.43 2.62
N GLY A 138 -18.73 -7.12 3.86
CA GLY A 138 -18.90 -8.03 4.99
C GLY A 138 -20.32 -8.03 5.58
N PRO A 139 -20.53 -8.78 6.69
CA PRO A 139 -21.83 -8.97 7.33
C PRO A 139 -22.46 -7.64 7.81
N ASN A 140 -23.66 -7.70 8.40
CA ASN A 140 -24.39 -6.52 8.90
C ASN A 140 -24.88 -5.57 7.79
N ARG A 141 -25.29 -6.12 6.64
CA ARG A 141 -25.96 -5.39 5.54
C ARG A 141 -27.36 -5.93 5.24
N PRO A 142 -28.26 -5.15 4.61
CA PRO A 142 -29.48 -5.69 4.04
C PRO A 142 -29.18 -6.69 2.93
N ASP A 143 -30.11 -7.61 2.73
CA ASP A 143 -30.06 -8.57 1.64
C ASP A 143 -29.99 -7.84 0.29
N GLY A 144 -29.16 -8.36 -0.61
CA GLY A 144 -28.94 -7.78 -1.94
C GLY A 144 -28.01 -6.57 -1.98
N ASP A 145 -27.57 -6.00 -0.85
CA ASP A 145 -26.51 -4.98 -0.90
C ASP A 145 -25.15 -5.63 -1.20
N THR A 146 -24.40 -5.00 -2.10
CA THR A 146 -23.15 -5.54 -2.64
C THR A 146 -22.11 -4.44 -2.81
N ILE A 147 -20.86 -4.87 -2.94
CA ILE A 147 -19.71 -4.00 -3.22
C ILE A 147 -20.00 -3.08 -4.41
N ARG A 148 -19.73 -1.78 -4.24
CA ARG A 148 -19.88 -0.80 -5.31
C ARG A 148 -18.56 -0.68 -6.05
N ARG A 149 -18.66 -0.54 -7.37
CA ARG A 149 -17.54 -0.30 -8.27
C ARG A 149 -17.74 1.07 -8.87
N TRP A 150 -17.00 2.04 -8.38
CA TRP A 150 -17.22 3.43 -8.73
C TRP A 150 -16.02 4.02 -9.46
N VAL A 151 -16.32 4.86 -10.45
CA VAL A 151 -15.33 5.66 -11.18
C VAL A 151 -15.65 7.11 -10.86
N HIS A 152 -14.83 7.78 -10.06
CA HIS A 152 -15.07 9.20 -9.80
C HIS A 152 -14.52 10.06 -10.92
N TRP A 153 -13.34 9.72 -11.47
CA TRP A 153 -12.74 10.44 -12.59
C TRP A 153 -12.36 9.47 -13.70
N VAL A 154 -13.04 9.60 -14.85
CA VAL A 154 -12.79 8.77 -16.04
C VAL A 154 -11.35 8.93 -16.51
N LYS A 155 -10.85 10.17 -16.57
CA LYS A 155 -9.47 10.52 -16.89
C LYS A 155 -9.01 11.66 -15.99
N THR A 156 -7.76 11.60 -15.54
CA THR A 156 -7.13 12.62 -14.69
C THR A 156 -5.62 12.60 -14.89
N ASP A 157 -4.96 13.70 -14.57
CA ASP A 157 -3.49 13.79 -14.52
C ASP A 157 -2.97 13.76 -13.08
N ASN A 158 -3.87 13.60 -12.09
CA ASN A 158 -3.51 13.53 -10.68
C ASN A 158 -2.62 12.29 -10.43
N PRO A 159 -1.37 12.46 -9.97
CA PRO A 159 -0.41 11.36 -9.86
C PRO A 159 -0.79 10.33 -8.78
N ARG A 160 -1.69 10.72 -7.86
CA ARG A 160 -2.29 9.83 -6.86
C ARG A 160 -3.30 8.87 -7.46
N SER A 161 -3.88 9.20 -8.61
CA SER A 161 -4.75 8.28 -9.32
C SER A 161 -3.92 7.24 -10.06
N MET A 162 -4.38 5.99 -9.98
CA MET A 162 -3.67 4.89 -10.61
C MET A 162 -3.63 5.06 -12.11
N TYR A 163 -2.45 4.86 -12.67
CA TYR A 163 -2.29 4.69 -14.10
C TYR A 163 -3.00 3.40 -14.54
N SER A 164 -3.80 3.46 -15.60
CA SER A 164 -4.49 2.30 -16.15
C SER A 164 -3.80 1.86 -17.44
N PRO A 165 -3.04 0.75 -17.43
CA PRO A 165 -2.41 0.24 -18.64
C PRO A 165 -3.40 -0.07 -19.77
N LEU A 166 -4.62 -0.50 -19.42
CA LEU A 166 -5.70 -0.71 -20.39
C LEU A 166 -6.08 0.57 -21.13
N ASN A 167 -6.01 1.72 -20.44
CA ASN A 167 -6.52 2.98 -20.95
C ASN A 167 -5.45 3.98 -21.41
N GLY A 168 -4.20 3.79 -21.00
CA GLY A 168 -3.12 4.71 -21.36
C GLY A 168 -3.08 6.01 -20.56
N PHE A 169 -3.99 6.19 -19.61
CA PHE A 169 -4.11 7.38 -18.78
C PHE A 169 -4.46 7.01 -17.34
N ARG A 170 -4.34 7.96 -16.41
CA ARG A 170 -4.76 7.75 -15.02
C ARG A 170 -6.25 7.93 -14.88
N ARG A 171 -6.83 7.16 -13.98
CA ARG A 171 -8.23 7.28 -13.60
C ARG A 171 -8.40 7.02 -12.12
N GLN A 172 -9.37 7.68 -11.52
CA GLN A 172 -9.74 7.41 -10.14
C GLN A 172 -10.93 6.45 -10.16
N ALA A 173 -10.77 5.31 -9.50
CA ALA A 173 -11.81 4.32 -9.29
C ALA A 173 -11.55 3.54 -8.00
N GLU A 174 -12.60 2.92 -7.48
CA GLU A 174 -12.54 2.13 -6.25
C GLU A 174 -13.62 1.06 -6.14
N TRP A 175 -13.34 0.07 -5.31
CA TRP A 175 -14.33 -0.64 -4.54
C TRP A 175 -14.76 0.21 -3.35
N ASP A 176 -16.06 0.20 -3.07
CA ASP A 176 -16.66 0.93 -1.96
C ASP A 176 -17.65 0.00 -1.23
N ASP A 177 -17.60 0.01 0.11
CA ASP A 177 -18.47 -0.84 0.94
C ASP A 177 -19.90 -0.32 1.11
N HIS A 178 -20.22 0.83 0.52
CA HIS A 178 -21.48 1.53 0.66
C HIS A 178 -21.79 1.91 2.13
N GLY A 179 -20.76 2.02 2.97
CA GLY A 179 -20.88 2.25 4.40
C GLY A 179 -21.67 3.51 4.79
N GLU A 180 -21.74 4.50 3.90
CA GLU A 180 -22.35 5.81 4.16
C GLU A 180 -23.85 5.74 4.47
N VAL A 181 -24.54 4.71 4.01
CA VAL A 181 -25.98 4.52 4.28
C VAL A 181 -26.24 3.81 5.62
N TYR A 182 -25.17 3.40 6.32
CA TYR A 182 -25.23 2.71 7.60
C TYR A 182 -24.91 3.67 8.75
N PRO A 183 -25.58 3.53 9.91
CA PRO A 183 -25.20 4.27 11.11
C PRO A 183 -23.71 4.11 11.42
N LEU A 184 -23.02 5.19 11.80
CA LEU A 184 -21.59 5.14 12.17
C LEU A 184 -21.32 4.21 13.36
N SER A 185 -22.31 4.03 14.24
CA SER A 185 -22.26 3.11 15.38
C SER A 185 -22.38 1.64 14.99
N LYS A 186 -22.78 1.34 13.74
CA LYS A 186 -22.94 -0.02 13.25
C LYS A 186 -21.59 -0.58 12.80
N ASP A 187 -21.22 -1.74 13.34
CA ASP A 187 -20.06 -2.51 12.85
C ASP A 187 -20.39 -3.11 11.48
N GLY A 188 -19.49 -2.96 10.52
CA GLY A 188 -19.72 -3.33 9.13
C GLY A 188 -20.48 -2.30 8.27
N PRO A 189 -20.72 -2.62 6.97
CA PRO A 189 -20.42 -3.92 6.38
C PRO A 189 -18.93 -4.19 6.19
N ASP A 190 -18.09 -3.16 6.17
CA ASP A 190 -16.65 -3.24 5.89
C ASP A 190 -16.37 -3.78 4.48
N LEU A 191 -15.22 -3.40 3.93
CA LEU A 191 -14.74 -3.95 2.67
C LEU A 191 -13.86 -5.17 2.95
N TRP A 192 -14.07 -6.21 2.14
CA TRP A 192 -13.28 -7.44 2.20
C TRP A 192 -12.77 -7.83 0.83
N TYR A 193 -11.66 -8.53 0.82
CA TYR A 193 -11.29 -9.32 -0.34
C TYR A 193 -10.67 -10.64 0.06
N GLN A 194 -10.88 -11.65 -0.78
CA GLN A 194 -10.12 -12.87 -0.72
C GLN A 194 -8.95 -12.80 -1.71
N ILE A 195 -7.82 -13.40 -1.33
CA ILE A 195 -6.76 -13.77 -2.25
C ILE A 195 -6.46 -15.27 -2.14
N GLU A 196 -6.43 -15.95 -3.29
CA GLU A 196 -5.99 -17.34 -3.43
C GLU A 196 -4.64 -17.34 -4.15
N ILE A 197 -3.66 -18.06 -3.58
CA ILE A 197 -2.32 -18.24 -4.14
C ILE A 197 -2.09 -19.73 -4.31
N ALA A 198 -1.98 -20.19 -5.56
CA ALA A 198 -1.91 -21.63 -5.86
C ALA A 198 -0.48 -22.20 -5.77
N ASN A 199 0.54 -21.38 -5.98
CA ASN A 199 1.93 -21.84 -6.12
C ASN A 199 2.75 -21.57 -4.86
N GLU A 200 3.71 -22.45 -4.60
CA GLU A 200 4.72 -22.25 -3.56
C GLU A 200 5.52 -20.96 -3.77
N GLY A 201 5.86 -20.30 -2.67
CA GLY A 201 6.69 -19.11 -2.67
C GLY A 201 6.25 -18.07 -1.64
N LEU A 202 6.98 -16.97 -1.58
CA LEU A 202 6.61 -15.79 -0.81
C LEU A 202 6.17 -14.68 -1.75
N TYR A 203 5.02 -14.09 -1.47
CA TYR A 203 4.42 -13.06 -2.31
C TYR A 203 4.20 -11.78 -1.52
N ARG A 204 4.55 -10.64 -2.11
CA ARG A 204 4.08 -9.33 -1.67
C ARG A 204 2.70 -9.10 -2.28
N VAL A 205 1.73 -8.81 -1.44
CA VAL A 205 0.40 -8.36 -1.86
C VAL A 205 0.26 -6.92 -1.42
N GLY A 206 0.15 -6.04 -2.41
CA GLY A 206 -0.04 -4.60 -2.24
C GLY A 206 -1.51 -4.23 -2.33
N THR A 207 -1.94 -3.33 -1.46
CA THR A 207 -3.31 -2.83 -1.33
C THR A 207 -3.24 -1.31 -1.42
N TYR A 208 -3.77 -0.73 -2.49
CA TYR A 208 -3.65 0.70 -2.77
C TYR A 208 -4.87 1.50 -2.35
N PHE A 209 -4.65 2.55 -1.57
CA PHE A 209 -5.69 3.46 -1.10
C PHE A 209 -5.43 4.87 -1.62
N MET A 210 -6.47 5.53 -2.14
CA MET A 210 -6.44 6.94 -2.49
C MET A 210 -7.75 7.61 -2.04
N ASN A 211 -7.67 8.49 -1.06
CA ASN A 211 -8.80 9.29 -0.63
C ASN A 211 -8.88 10.57 -1.47
N LYS A 212 -9.66 10.55 -2.56
CA LYS A 212 -9.72 11.71 -3.49
C LYS A 212 -10.24 12.99 -2.84
N ASP A 213 -11.02 12.87 -1.76
CA ASP A 213 -11.68 13.96 -1.01
C ASP A 213 -11.20 14.02 0.44
N GLY A 214 -10.04 13.43 0.76
CA GLY A 214 -9.53 13.26 2.13
C GLY A 214 -9.33 14.53 2.98
N HIS A 215 -9.60 15.72 2.47
CA HIS A 215 -9.63 16.96 3.26
C HIS A 215 -11.04 17.56 3.41
N ALA A 216 -12.08 16.89 2.91
CA ALA A 216 -13.45 17.40 2.87
C ALA A 216 -14.43 16.55 3.69
N GLY A 217 -15.33 17.20 4.44
CA GLY A 217 -16.45 16.55 5.12
C GLY A 217 -16.05 15.37 6.01
N HIS A 218 -16.74 14.24 5.88
CA HIS A 218 -16.43 13.00 6.61
C HIS A 218 -15.21 12.24 6.05
N ASN A 219 -14.76 12.55 4.83
CA ASN A 219 -13.59 11.88 4.22
C ASN A 219 -12.29 12.11 4.97
N ARG A 220 -12.13 13.24 5.65
CA ARG A 220 -10.94 13.55 6.46
C ARG A 220 -10.78 12.71 7.72
N HIS A 221 -11.84 12.02 8.13
CA HIS A 221 -11.84 11.18 9.33
C HIS A 221 -11.71 9.69 9.00
N ARG A 222 -11.43 9.34 7.73
CA ARG A 222 -11.25 7.95 7.33
C ARG A 222 -10.01 7.35 8.01
N ASP A 223 -10.26 6.30 8.75
CA ASP A 223 -9.29 5.55 9.54
C ASP A 223 -9.62 4.07 9.46
N TYR A 224 -8.81 3.31 8.72
CA TYR A 224 -9.08 1.90 8.47
C TYR A 224 -8.15 1.00 9.27
N MET A 225 -8.69 -0.09 9.80
CA MET A 225 -7.89 -1.21 10.31
C MET A 225 -7.85 -2.30 9.25
N ILE A 226 -6.66 -2.72 8.87
CA ILE A 226 -6.46 -3.77 7.86
C ILE A 226 -6.03 -5.03 8.61
N GLU A 227 -6.76 -6.11 8.45
CA GLU A 227 -6.52 -7.38 9.15
C GLU A 227 -6.50 -8.53 8.15
N VAL A 228 -5.51 -9.41 8.29
CA VAL A 228 -5.32 -10.57 7.42
C VAL A 228 -5.61 -11.84 8.18
N TYR A 229 -6.45 -12.70 7.62
CA TYR A 229 -6.86 -13.98 8.19
C TYR A 229 -6.57 -15.13 7.24
N PRO A 230 -6.30 -16.34 7.76
CA PRO A 230 -6.30 -17.53 6.93
C PRO A 230 -7.74 -17.81 6.44
N SER A 231 -7.86 -18.50 5.32
CA SER A 231 -9.15 -18.93 4.78
C SER A 231 -9.09 -20.37 4.31
N SER A 232 -10.13 -21.13 4.62
CA SER A 232 -10.36 -22.45 4.00
C SER A 232 -11.27 -22.37 2.79
N LEU A 233 -11.82 -21.18 2.48
CA LEU A 233 -12.67 -20.99 1.32
C LEU A 233 -11.86 -20.93 0.04
N SER A 234 -12.47 -21.33 -1.06
CA SER A 234 -12.00 -21.10 -2.43
C SER A 234 -13.22 -20.70 -3.26
N TRP A 235 -13.09 -19.67 -4.11
CA TRP A 235 -14.17 -19.27 -5.00
C TRP A 235 -14.37 -20.32 -6.08
N LYS A 236 -15.35 -21.20 -5.88
CA LYS A 236 -15.74 -22.19 -6.90
C LYS A 236 -16.81 -21.67 -7.85
N LYS A 237 -17.70 -20.78 -7.40
CA LYS A 237 -18.80 -20.20 -8.21
C LYS A 237 -19.06 -18.73 -7.87
N GLN A 238 -19.55 -17.96 -8.86
CA GLN A 238 -19.77 -16.51 -8.75
C GLN A 238 -20.81 -16.06 -7.69
N LYS A 239 -21.73 -16.93 -7.27
CA LYS A 239 -22.85 -16.59 -6.37
C LYS A 239 -22.61 -16.94 -4.89
N GLU A 240 -21.37 -17.17 -4.45
CA GLU A 240 -21.10 -17.60 -3.07
C GLU A 240 -20.85 -16.44 -2.08
N TRP A 241 -21.04 -15.18 -2.49
CA TRP A 241 -20.72 -14.00 -1.67
C TRP A 241 -21.37 -14.01 -0.27
N GLU A 242 -22.58 -14.58 -0.13
CA GLU A 242 -23.27 -14.74 1.17
C GLU A 242 -22.50 -15.69 2.09
N LYS A 243 -22.07 -16.84 1.57
CA LYS A 243 -21.25 -17.81 2.31
C LYS A 243 -19.91 -17.20 2.71
N PHE A 244 -19.29 -16.41 1.82
CA PHE A 244 -18.05 -15.70 2.13
C PHE A 244 -18.24 -14.65 3.22
N SER A 245 -19.32 -13.90 3.18
CA SER A 245 -19.62 -12.86 4.19
C SER A 245 -19.85 -13.48 5.56
N GLN A 246 -20.65 -14.56 5.65
CA GLN A 246 -20.89 -15.30 6.89
C GLN A 246 -19.62 -15.99 7.42
N PHE A 247 -18.83 -16.60 6.54
CA PHE A 247 -17.57 -17.22 6.92
C PHE A 247 -16.57 -16.18 7.43
N ALA A 248 -16.41 -15.06 6.72
CA ALA A 248 -15.54 -13.95 7.11
C ALA A 248 -15.89 -13.41 8.52
N GLU A 249 -17.19 -13.31 8.82
CA GLU A 249 -17.67 -12.99 10.17
C GLU A 249 -17.23 -14.03 11.21
N SER A 250 -17.48 -15.32 10.93
CA SER A 250 -17.17 -16.39 11.87
C SER A 250 -15.67 -16.52 12.15
N GLN A 251 -14.83 -16.34 11.12
CA GLN A 251 -13.37 -16.40 11.22
C GLN A 251 -12.83 -15.23 12.03
N SER A 252 -13.24 -14.00 11.68
CA SER A 252 -12.72 -12.80 12.35
C SER A 252 -13.08 -12.69 13.82
N ARG A 253 -14.20 -13.30 14.25
CA ARG A 253 -14.58 -13.37 15.67
C ARG A 253 -13.79 -14.41 16.47
N ARG A 254 -13.24 -15.44 15.82
CA ARG A 254 -12.62 -16.61 16.49
C ARG A 254 -11.10 -16.65 16.38
N MET A 255 -10.53 -15.96 15.39
CA MET A 255 -9.11 -16.06 15.07
C MET A 255 -8.37 -14.76 15.32
N VAL A 256 -7.12 -14.88 15.74
CA VAL A 256 -6.17 -13.76 15.77
C VAL A 256 -5.69 -13.51 14.32
N PRO A 257 -5.71 -12.27 13.83
CA PRO A 257 -5.18 -11.94 12.52
C PRO A 257 -3.70 -12.33 12.40
N LEU A 258 -3.33 -12.89 11.25
CA LEU A 258 -1.93 -13.19 10.89
C LEU A 258 -1.10 -11.91 10.78
N ALA A 259 -1.71 -10.85 10.23
CA ALA A 259 -1.10 -9.55 10.10
C ALA A 259 -2.12 -8.44 10.33
N LYS A 260 -1.63 -7.29 10.81
CA LYS A 260 -2.42 -6.08 11.03
C LYS A 260 -1.70 -4.85 10.48
N SER A 261 -2.47 -3.89 10.01
CA SER A 261 -2.00 -2.52 9.74
C SER A 261 -3.14 -1.53 10.00
N ARG A 262 -2.82 -0.25 10.01
CA ARG A 262 -3.79 0.85 10.10
C ARG A 262 -3.52 1.85 8.99
N MET A 263 -4.57 2.44 8.46
CA MET A 263 -4.51 3.43 7.41
C MET A 263 -5.24 4.71 7.81
N ARG A 264 -4.53 5.83 7.83
CA ARG A 264 -5.07 7.18 8.04
C ARG A 264 -4.43 8.12 7.04
N ASP A 265 -5.07 9.25 6.76
CA ASP A 265 -4.50 10.36 5.97
C ASP A 265 -3.97 9.93 4.58
N PHE A 266 -4.64 8.96 3.97
CA PHE A 266 -4.30 8.42 2.65
C PHE A 266 -4.75 9.32 1.48
N TRP A 267 -4.77 10.63 1.71
CA TRP A 267 -4.93 11.63 0.65
C TRP A 267 -3.84 11.45 -0.40
N GLY A 268 -2.57 11.32 0.02
CA GLY A 268 -1.40 11.23 -0.87
C GLY A 268 -1.33 9.99 -1.75
N GLY A 269 -2.22 9.01 -1.53
CA GLY A 269 -2.13 7.71 -2.17
C GLY A 269 -1.07 6.83 -1.50
N VAL A 270 -1.39 5.58 -1.22
CA VAL A 270 -0.46 4.70 -0.48
C VAL A 270 -0.70 3.22 -0.75
N HIS A 271 0.39 2.50 -0.98
CA HIS A 271 0.40 1.05 -1.05
C HIS A 271 0.67 0.49 0.35
N LYS A 272 -0.27 -0.25 0.93
CA LYS A 272 -0.02 -1.11 2.09
C LYS A 272 0.36 -2.48 1.60
N ASN A 273 1.51 -2.97 2.02
CA ASN A 273 2.04 -4.22 1.54
C ASN A 273 2.08 -5.26 2.65
N PHE A 274 1.74 -6.48 2.29
CA PHE A 274 1.78 -7.64 3.16
C PHE A 274 2.51 -8.78 2.46
N TYR A 275 3.10 -9.67 3.24
CA TYR A 275 3.60 -10.94 2.77
C TYR A 275 2.56 -12.02 2.92
N PHE A 276 2.59 -12.96 1.99
CA PHE A 276 1.77 -14.15 2.00
C PHE A 276 2.62 -15.34 1.56
N ALA A 277 2.63 -16.40 2.38
CA ALA A 277 3.18 -17.68 1.96
C ALA A 277 2.17 -18.41 1.05
N GLY A 278 2.64 -18.89 -0.09
CA GLY A 278 1.87 -19.78 -0.95
C GLY A 278 2.36 -21.23 -0.85
N PRO A 279 1.53 -22.23 -1.16
CA PRO A 279 0.11 -22.11 -1.51
C PRO A 279 -0.76 -21.75 -0.29
N GLY A 280 -1.78 -20.92 -0.48
CA GLY A 280 -2.67 -20.53 0.61
C GLY A 280 -3.79 -19.59 0.19
N ASN A 281 -4.87 -19.61 0.97
CA ASN A 281 -6.03 -18.74 0.80
C ASN A 281 -6.15 -17.82 2.00
N TYR A 282 -6.40 -16.55 1.75
CA TYR A 282 -6.42 -15.51 2.76
C TYR A 282 -7.61 -14.58 2.59
N LEU A 283 -8.15 -14.11 3.71
CA LEU A 283 -9.15 -13.05 3.76
C LEU A 283 -8.50 -11.79 4.30
N VAL A 284 -8.72 -10.67 3.63
CA VAL A 284 -8.28 -9.36 4.09
C VAL A 284 -9.51 -8.53 4.39
N LYS A 285 -9.61 -8.11 5.65
CA LYS A 285 -10.64 -7.21 6.15
C LYS A 285 -10.09 -5.79 6.16
N ILE A 286 -10.79 -4.86 5.54
CA ILE A 286 -10.56 -3.42 5.66
C ILE A 286 -11.71 -2.88 6.49
N LYS A 287 -11.49 -2.74 7.80
CA LYS A 287 -12.50 -2.27 8.75
C LYS A 287 -12.70 -0.78 8.60
N ARG A 288 -13.96 -0.38 8.67
CA ARG A 288 -14.41 1.01 8.63
C ARG A 288 -13.94 1.81 9.83
N ASN A 289 -13.91 1.20 11.02
CA ASN A 289 -13.39 1.80 12.26
C ASN A 289 -13.82 3.28 12.44
N TYR A 290 -15.15 3.47 12.54
CA TYR A 290 -15.83 4.77 12.66
C TYR A 290 -15.70 5.73 11.46
N SER A 291 -15.05 5.31 10.38
CA SER A 291 -15.18 5.98 9.09
C SER A 291 -16.62 5.87 8.59
N PHE A 292 -17.03 6.75 7.67
CA PHE A 292 -18.37 6.64 7.11
C PHE A 292 -18.49 5.52 6.07
N ASN A 293 -17.41 5.16 5.35
CA ASN A 293 -17.32 3.99 4.48
C ASN A 293 -15.86 3.51 4.33
N THR A 294 -15.65 2.37 3.67
CA THR A 294 -14.33 1.85 3.30
C THR A 294 -14.16 1.77 1.79
N ILE A 295 -12.97 2.14 1.32
CA ILE A 295 -12.64 2.16 -0.11
C ILE A 295 -11.32 1.47 -0.41
N LEU A 296 -11.19 0.94 -1.62
CA LEU A 296 -9.96 0.33 -2.12
C LEU A 296 -9.78 0.56 -3.62
N SER A 297 -8.61 1.02 -4.06
CA SER A 297 -8.36 1.31 -5.48
C SER A 297 -7.67 0.16 -6.22
N SER A 298 -6.84 -0.65 -5.56
CA SER A 298 -6.30 -1.87 -6.19
C SER A 298 -5.77 -2.91 -5.22
N VAL A 299 -5.65 -4.14 -5.73
CA VAL A 299 -4.85 -5.22 -5.14
C VAL A 299 -3.82 -5.70 -6.17
N THR A 300 -2.57 -5.81 -5.77
CA THR A 300 -1.45 -6.24 -6.64
C THR A 300 -0.68 -7.39 -6.00
N VAL A 301 -0.16 -8.32 -6.81
CA VAL A 301 0.61 -9.47 -6.33
C VAL A 301 1.97 -9.52 -7.02
N ASP A 302 3.01 -9.67 -6.19
CA ASP A 302 4.40 -9.78 -6.61
C ASP A 302 5.08 -10.99 -5.98
N ARG A 303 5.70 -11.86 -6.77
CA ARG A 303 6.58 -12.92 -6.24
C ARG A 303 7.89 -12.30 -5.73
N LEU A 304 8.30 -12.72 -4.53
CA LEU A 304 9.56 -12.29 -3.88
C LEU A 304 10.58 -13.41 -3.81
N SER A 305 10.12 -14.65 -3.54
CA SER A 305 10.96 -15.83 -3.46
C SER A 305 10.21 -17.09 -3.94
N GLY A 306 10.95 -18.18 -4.09
CA GLY A 306 10.48 -19.44 -4.67
C GLY A 306 10.87 -19.58 -6.14
N ALA A 307 10.61 -20.76 -6.71
CA ALA A 307 10.92 -21.04 -8.10
C ALA A 307 10.15 -20.09 -9.04
N ALA A 308 10.86 -19.56 -10.04
CA ALA A 308 10.22 -18.79 -11.09
C ALA A 308 9.23 -19.67 -11.86
N THR A 309 8.06 -19.14 -12.11
CA THR A 309 6.97 -19.74 -12.87
C THR A 309 6.86 -19.10 -14.24
N TYR A 310 6.04 -19.69 -15.11
CA TYR A 310 5.72 -19.09 -16.40
C TYR A 310 5.16 -17.66 -16.28
N HIS A 311 4.36 -17.38 -15.24
CA HIS A 311 3.83 -16.05 -14.94
C HIS A 311 4.88 -15.00 -14.57
N ASP A 312 6.07 -15.44 -14.14
CA ASP A 312 7.19 -14.54 -13.85
C ASP A 312 7.94 -14.15 -15.14
N LYS A 313 7.80 -14.95 -16.20
CA LYS A 313 8.50 -14.76 -17.48
C LYS A 313 7.63 -14.02 -18.50
N MET A 314 6.33 -14.25 -18.45
CA MET A 314 5.36 -13.54 -19.27
C MET A 314 5.00 -12.20 -18.64
N GLY A 315 5.21 -11.10 -19.36
CA GLY A 315 4.60 -9.82 -18.98
C GLY A 315 3.06 -9.96 -18.93
N LEU A 316 2.41 -9.31 -17.96
CA LEU A 316 0.96 -9.38 -17.85
C LEU A 316 0.27 -8.73 -19.04
N SER A 317 -0.90 -9.26 -19.38
CA SER A 317 -1.73 -8.74 -20.45
C SER A 317 -1.97 -7.23 -20.24
N ARG A 318 -1.81 -6.45 -21.32
CA ARG A 318 -2.13 -5.02 -21.36
C ARG A 318 -1.36 -4.14 -20.37
N MET A 319 -0.42 -4.67 -19.58
CA MET A 319 0.54 -3.90 -18.78
C MET A 319 1.68 -3.29 -19.61
N GLN A 320 1.43 -3.09 -20.91
CA GLN A 320 2.34 -2.47 -21.87
C GLN A 320 3.66 -3.23 -22.12
N SER A 321 3.78 -4.46 -21.62
CA SER A 321 4.73 -5.53 -21.98
C SER A 321 6.23 -5.19 -22.10
N VAL A 322 6.68 -4.02 -21.66
CA VAL A 322 8.08 -3.73 -21.40
C VAL A 322 8.34 -4.01 -19.92
N PRO A 323 9.37 -4.78 -19.52
CA PRO A 323 9.67 -4.99 -18.11
C PRO A 323 10.21 -3.70 -17.49
N TYR A 324 9.65 -3.25 -16.36
CA TYR A 324 10.32 -2.25 -15.52
C TYR A 324 11.35 -2.99 -14.65
N PRO A 325 12.66 -2.86 -14.90
CA PRO A 325 13.65 -3.71 -14.26
C PRO A 325 13.81 -3.37 -12.79
N ILE A 326 13.96 -4.41 -11.96
CA ILE A 326 14.40 -4.25 -10.57
C ILE A 326 15.86 -3.78 -10.62
N PRO A 327 16.25 -2.73 -9.87
CA PRO A 327 17.66 -2.33 -9.79
C PRO A 327 18.53 -3.48 -9.27
N GLU A 328 19.49 -3.90 -10.09
CA GLU A 328 20.44 -4.96 -9.74
C GLU A 328 21.60 -4.44 -8.90
N LEU A 329 22.15 -5.31 -8.06
CA LEU A 329 23.38 -5.01 -7.33
C LEU A 329 24.58 -5.12 -8.29
N PRO A 330 25.55 -4.19 -8.22
CA PRO A 330 26.79 -4.30 -8.99
C PRO A 330 27.54 -5.61 -8.73
N THR A 331 28.18 -6.13 -9.78
CA THR A 331 29.05 -7.31 -9.71
C THR A 331 30.34 -7.01 -8.95
N VAL A 332 30.90 -5.81 -9.15
CA VAL A 332 32.14 -5.34 -8.51
C VAL A 332 31.84 -4.13 -7.63
N ILE A 333 32.22 -4.22 -6.35
CA ILE A 333 32.10 -3.15 -5.36
C ILE A 333 33.46 -2.99 -4.68
N PRO A 334 34.25 -1.94 -4.98
CA PRO A 334 35.63 -1.77 -4.51
C PRO A 334 35.81 -1.47 -3.02
N ASN A 335 34.88 -0.74 -2.40
CA ASN A 335 34.97 -0.39 -0.97
C ASN A 335 34.26 -1.42 -0.07
N GLU A 336 34.71 -1.52 1.17
CA GLU A 336 34.22 -2.54 2.11
C GLU A 336 32.77 -2.28 2.55
N VAL A 337 32.37 -1.02 2.77
CA VAL A 337 31.00 -0.70 3.22
C VAL A 337 29.96 -1.09 2.19
N GLY A 338 30.20 -0.82 0.90
CA GLY A 338 29.31 -1.16 -0.19
C GLY A 338 29.21 -2.68 -0.35
N ARG A 339 30.32 -3.40 -0.22
CA ARG A 339 30.32 -4.87 -0.20
C ARG A 339 29.52 -5.43 0.97
N ALA A 340 29.72 -4.89 2.18
CA ALA A 340 29.02 -5.32 3.37
C ALA A 340 27.51 -5.08 3.25
N ALA A 341 27.09 -3.90 2.78
CA ALA A 341 25.69 -3.57 2.54
C ALA A 341 25.06 -4.45 1.45
N ALA A 342 25.76 -4.66 0.33
CA ALA A 342 25.27 -5.53 -0.75
C ALA A 342 25.15 -7.00 -0.29
N ARG A 343 26.11 -7.50 0.50
CA ARG A 343 26.04 -8.83 1.11
C ARG A 343 24.87 -8.93 2.09
N LEU A 344 24.71 -7.95 2.98
CA LEU A 344 23.60 -7.89 3.92
C LEU A 344 22.25 -7.93 3.19
N GLN A 345 22.10 -7.16 2.11
CA GLN A 345 20.89 -7.19 1.27
C GLN A 345 20.66 -8.58 0.65
N ARG A 346 21.69 -9.20 0.06
CA ARG A 346 21.57 -10.55 -0.53
C ARG A 346 21.21 -11.60 0.51
N THR A 347 21.81 -11.53 1.69
CA THR A 347 21.50 -12.42 2.81
C THR A 347 20.05 -12.26 3.24
N LEU A 348 19.54 -11.03 3.36
CA LEU A 348 18.14 -10.80 3.66
C LEU A 348 17.22 -11.37 2.57
N ASP A 349 17.49 -11.06 1.30
CA ASP A 349 16.71 -11.55 0.16
C ASP A 349 16.64 -13.09 0.15
N ALA A 350 17.76 -13.77 0.45
CA ALA A 350 17.86 -15.23 0.53
C ALA A 350 17.21 -15.85 1.78
N ARG A 351 16.84 -15.04 2.77
CA ARG A 351 16.22 -15.48 4.03
C ARG A 351 14.78 -15.00 4.20
N MET A 352 14.22 -14.32 3.20
CA MET A 352 12.86 -13.77 3.29
C MET A 352 11.78 -14.85 3.54
N ASP A 353 12.06 -16.10 3.15
CA ASP A 353 11.20 -17.27 3.36
C ASP A 353 11.38 -17.93 4.74
N LYS A 354 12.09 -17.28 5.67
CA LYS A 354 12.34 -17.76 7.03
C LYS A 354 11.62 -16.91 8.08
N GLN A 355 11.24 -17.54 9.19
CA GLN A 355 10.65 -16.83 10.33
C GLN A 355 11.64 -15.80 10.90
N GLY A 356 11.17 -14.61 11.26
CA GLY A 356 12.00 -13.52 11.79
C GLY A 356 12.57 -12.56 10.72
N ALA A 357 12.49 -12.93 9.44
CA ALA A 357 13.06 -12.11 8.36
C ALA A 357 12.22 -10.85 8.08
N ALA A 358 10.89 -10.95 8.14
CA ALA A 358 10.00 -9.82 7.88
C ALA A 358 10.13 -8.74 8.96
N GLU A 359 10.32 -9.14 10.22
CA GLU A 359 10.42 -8.28 11.39
C GLU A 359 11.71 -7.47 11.42
N THR A 360 12.81 -8.05 10.96
CA THR A 360 14.16 -7.42 10.95
C THR A 360 14.47 -6.67 9.66
N ARG A 361 13.61 -6.83 8.65
CA ARG A 361 13.81 -6.31 7.29
C ARG A 361 14.07 -4.81 7.24
N GLN A 362 13.18 -4.02 7.82
CA GLN A 362 13.22 -2.56 7.68
C GLN A 362 14.48 -1.98 8.32
N GLU A 363 14.79 -2.43 9.54
CA GLU A 363 16.01 -2.06 10.27
C GLU A 363 17.26 -2.43 9.46
N THR A 364 17.31 -3.67 8.94
CA THR A 364 18.44 -4.17 8.15
C THR A 364 18.70 -3.31 6.91
N LEU A 365 17.67 -3.10 6.09
CA LEU A 365 17.80 -2.36 4.84
C LEU A 365 18.09 -0.88 5.07
N LEU A 366 17.47 -0.27 6.09
CA LEU A 366 17.72 1.13 6.44
C LEU A 366 19.15 1.31 6.94
N SER A 367 19.64 0.40 7.78
CA SER A 367 21.02 0.41 8.28
C SER A 367 22.03 0.31 7.14
N ALA A 368 21.82 -0.61 6.19
CA ALA A 368 22.63 -0.74 4.98
C ALA A 368 22.59 0.54 4.12
N LEU A 369 21.40 1.14 3.95
CA LEU A 369 21.24 2.36 3.15
C LEU A 369 21.96 3.53 3.78
N VAL A 370 21.80 3.73 5.10
CA VAL A 370 22.47 4.80 5.84
C VAL A 370 23.98 4.63 5.76
N ALA A 371 24.50 3.41 5.94
CA ALA A 371 25.93 3.15 5.85
C ALA A 371 26.53 3.53 4.48
N VAL A 372 25.88 3.12 3.39
CA VAL A 372 26.35 3.41 2.03
C VAL A 372 26.21 4.89 1.68
N THR A 373 25.09 5.51 2.06
CA THR A 373 24.81 6.92 1.69
C THR A 373 25.60 7.93 2.51
N LYS A 374 26.04 7.58 3.72
CA LYS A 374 26.84 8.43 4.60
C LYS A 374 28.35 8.19 4.50
N HIS A 375 28.78 7.16 3.78
CA HIS A 375 30.20 6.91 3.55
C HIS A 375 30.82 7.99 2.63
N PRO A 376 32.10 8.38 2.81
CA PRO A 376 32.76 9.37 1.95
C PRO A 376 32.71 9.03 0.45
N ALA A 377 32.68 7.74 0.14
CA ALA A 377 32.61 7.20 -1.21
C ALA A 377 31.17 7.07 -1.76
N SER A 378 30.15 7.66 -1.13
CA SER A 378 28.74 7.51 -1.52
C SER A 378 28.44 7.97 -2.95
N ASN A 379 29.22 8.93 -3.46
CA ASN A 379 29.14 9.44 -4.83
C ASN A 379 29.81 8.53 -5.87
N GLU A 380 30.40 7.40 -5.49
CA GLU A 380 30.90 6.43 -6.47
C GLU A 380 29.74 5.68 -7.12
N ALA A 381 29.88 5.34 -8.41
CA ALA A 381 28.81 4.74 -9.21
C ALA A 381 28.25 3.45 -8.59
N HIS A 382 29.11 2.53 -8.14
CA HIS A 382 28.68 1.28 -7.51
C HIS A 382 27.92 1.52 -6.20
N ASN A 383 28.31 2.50 -5.38
CA ASN A 383 27.61 2.82 -4.14
C ASN A 383 26.24 3.44 -4.41
N ARG A 384 26.12 4.28 -5.44
CA ARG A 384 24.82 4.76 -5.91
C ARG A 384 23.92 3.62 -6.34
N SER A 385 24.43 2.65 -7.10
CA SER A 385 23.66 1.47 -7.51
C SER A 385 23.22 0.60 -6.33
N VAL A 386 24.09 0.39 -5.33
CA VAL A 386 23.72 -0.31 -4.09
C VAL A 386 22.63 0.47 -3.34
N ALA A 387 22.79 1.78 -3.17
CA ALA A 387 21.79 2.63 -2.52
C ALA A 387 20.45 2.61 -3.26
N GLN A 388 20.46 2.62 -4.60
CA GLN A 388 19.25 2.52 -5.42
C GLN A 388 18.54 1.17 -5.23
N SER A 389 19.29 0.07 -5.23
CA SER A 389 18.76 -1.28 -4.95
C SER A 389 18.14 -1.39 -3.54
N LEU A 390 18.74 -0.73 -2.54
CA LEU A 390 18.23 -0.67 -1.18
C LEU A 390 16.96 0.20 -1.08
N ARG A 391 16.95 1.38 -1.71
CA ARG A 391 15.77 2.28 -1.78
C ARG A 391 14.58 1.58 -2.41
N TRP A 392 14.80 0.89 -3.53
CA TRP A 392 13.78 0.09 -4.20
C TRP A 392 13.09 -0.87 -3.24
N ARG A 393 13.88 -1.63 -2.46
CA ARG A 393 13.35 -2.56 -1.46
C ARG A 393 12.65 -1.80 -0.34
N LEU A 394 13.23 -0.72 0.19
CA LEU A 394 12.63 0.09 1.26
C LEU A 394 11.36 0.85 0.87
N ASN A 395 10.81 0.61 -0.33
CA ASN A 395 9.69 1.35 -0.87
C ASN A 395 9.96 2.87 -0.91
N GLN A 396 11.23 3.27 -1.07
CA GLN A 396 11.62 4.65 -1.25
C GLN A 396 11.72 4.88 -2.75
N TRP A 397 10.96 5.86 -3.24
CA TRP A 397 10.91 6.24 -4.65
C TRP A 397 11.37 7.69 -4.77
N ASP A 398 12.39 7.94 -5.60
CA ASP A 398 12.91 9.28 -5.84
C ASP A 398 12.45 9.90 -7.17
N VAL A 399 12.76 11.18 -7.38
CA VAL A 399 12.33 11.94 -8.56
C VAL A 399 12.86 11.32 -9.85
N HIS A 400 14.10 10.83 -9.85
CA HIS A 400 14.72 10.22 -11.02
C HIS A 400 14.13 8.84 -11.34
N GLU A 401 13.71 8.07 -10.34
CA GLU A 401 12.91 6.87 -10.53
C GLU A 401 11.55 7.20 -11.16
N GLN A 402 10.92 8.29 -10.74
CA GLN A 402 9.64 8.73 -11.31
C GLN A 402 9.76 9.14 -12.77
N GLU A 403 10.78 9.93 -13.12
CA GLU A 403 11.07 10.33 -14.50
C GLU A 403 11.30 9.12 -15.40
N ARG A 404 12.09 8.14 -14.94
CA ARG A 404 12.34 6.90 -15.68
C ARG A 404 11.07 6.07 -15.86
N TRP A 405 10.24 5.98 -14.84
CA TRP A 405 8.95 5.29 -14.94
C TRP A 405 8.00 5.98 -15.92
N ASN A 406 7.93 7.32 -15.89
CA ASN A 406 7.12 8.08 -16.84
C ASN A 406 7.58 7.82 -18.28
N ALA A 407 8.88 7.88 -18.55
CA ALA A 407 9.44 7.58 -19.88
C ALA A 407 9.12 6.13 -20.30
N PHE A 408 9.24 5.19 -19.36
CA PHE A 408 8.93 3.77 -19.56
C PHE A 408 7.47 3.55 -19.96
N VAL A 409 6.51 4.08 -19.20
CA VAL A 409 5.07 3.92 -19.47
C VAL A 409 4.67 4.60 -20.77
N GLN A 410 5.26 5.76 -21.09
CA GLN A 410 4.99 6.44 -22.37
C GLN A 410 5.45 5.61 -23.57
N GLU A 411 6.66 5.06 -23.52
CA GLU A 411 7.18 4.19 -24.57
C GLU A 411 6.33 2.91 -24.71
N ALA A 412 5.99 2.31 -23.59
CA ALA A 412 5.20 1.10 -23.55
C ALA A 412 3.77 1.34 -24.10
N TRP A 413 3.17 2.50 -23.81
CA TRP A 413 1.89 2.90 -24.40
C TRP A 413 1.96 3.18 -25.92
N LYS A 414 3.04 3.81 -26.40
CA LYS A 414 3.26 4.00 -27.85
C LYS A 414 3.25 2.68 -28.60
N ARG A 415 3.89 1.64 -28.03
CA ARG A 415 3.89 0.29 -28.63
C ARG A 415 2.50 -0.33 -28.68
N THR A 416 1.72 -0.21 -27.61
CA THR A 416 0.32 -0.65 -27.60
C THR A 416 -0.49 0.04 -28.71
N ARG A 417 -0.30 1.35 -28.89
CA ARG A 417 -1.00 2.12 -29.92
C ARG A 417 -0.69 1.66 -31.34
N THR A 418 0.54 1.24 -31.61
CA THR A 418 0.93 0.66 -32.90
C THR A 418 0.36 -0.74 -33.10
N ASN A 419 0.33 -1.55 -32.04
CA ASN A 419 -0.05 -2.96 -32.13
C ASN A 419 -1.57 -3.20 -32.10
N ASP A 420 -2.36 -2.29 -31.52
CA ASP A 420 -3.82 -2.40 -31.42
C ASP A 420 -4.51 -1.05 -31.70
N PRO A 421 -4.46 -0.55 -32.95
CA PRO A 421 -5.03 0.75 -33.31
C PRO A 421 -6.56 0.78 -33.17
N GLU A 422 -7.25 -0.36 -33.29
CA GLU A 422 -8.70 -0.44 -33.15
C GLU A 422 -9.13 -0.21 -31.70
N HIS A 423 -8.46 -0.85 -30.72
CA HIS A 423 -8.68 -0.60 -29.30
C HIS A 423 -8.52 0.89 -28.96
N ILE A 424 -7.45 1.52 -29.45
CA ILE A 424 -7.20 2.95 -29.24
C ILE A 424 -8.30 3.81 -29.87
N SER A 425 -8.73 3.51 -31.08
CA SER A 425 -9.80 4.26 -31.74
C SER A 425 -11.12 4.21 -30.94
N LYS A 426 -11.51 3.01 -30.46
CA LYS A 426 -12.69 2.84 -29.60
C LYS A 426 -12.56 3.62 -28.30
N GLN A 427 -11.37 3.63 -27.73
CA GLN A 427 -11.05 4.35 -26.50
C GLN A 427 -11.15 5.87 -26.69
N ASP A 428 -10.57 6.42 -27.75
CA ASP A 428 -10.65 7.84 -28.09
C ASP A 428 -12.11 8.26 -28.39
N ALA A 429 -12.89 7.39 -29.05
CA ALA A 429 -14.32 7.62 -29.29
C ALA A 429 -15.14 7.68 -28.00
N TYR A 430 -14.85 6.79 -27.04
CA TYR A 430 -15.45 6.80 -25.71
C TYR A 430 -15.11 8.10 -24.96
N MET A 431 -13.83 8.50 -24.98
CA MET A 431 -13.36 9.70 -24.29
C MET A 431 -13.90 11.01 -24.89
N SER A 432 -14.16 11.04 -26.19
CA SER A 432 -14.73 12.22 -26.87
C SER A 432 -16.26 12.32 -26.77
N GLY A 433 -16.92 11.38 -26.08
CA GLY A 433 -18.38 11.34 -25.94
C GLY A 433 -19.12 11.03 -27.26
N LYS A 434 -18.39 10.73 -28.35
CA LYS A 434 -18.97 10.59 -29.69
C LYS A 434 -19.72 9.27 -29.88
N LYS A 435 -19.45 8.24 -29.08
CA LYS A 435 -20.18 6.96 -29.00
C LYS A 435 -19.91 6.32 -27.63
N ASN A 436 -20.89 5.65 -27.03
CA ASN A 436 -20.62 4.65 -26.00
C ASN A 436 -20.39 3.30 -26.73
N PRO A 437 -19.13 2.85 -26.94
CA PRO A 437 -18.85 1.63 -27.71
C PRO A 437 -19.26 0.35 -26.96
N TRP A 438 -19.71 0.46 -25.70
CA TRP A 438 -20.13 -0.67 -24.86
C TRP A 438 -21.66 -0.89 -24.84
N LYS A 439 -22.43 -0.20 -25.71
CA LYS A 439 -23.81 -0.57 -26.00
C LYS A 439 -23.82 -1.94 -26.69
N GLY A 440 -24.04 -3.01 -25.92
CA GLY A 440 -24.16 -4.38 -26.44
C GLY A 440 -23.50 -5.47 -25.59
N TRP A 441 -22.75 -5.13 -24.55
CA TRP A 441 -22.27 -6.13 -23.59
C TRP A 441 -23.43 -6.55 -22.67
N PRO A 442 -23.64 -7.86 -22.43
CA PRO A 442 -24.67 -8.32 -21.49
C PRO A 442 -24.43 -7.67 -20.12
N ARG A 443 -25.49 -7.11 -19.55
CA ARG A 443 -25.48 -6.47 -18.22
C ARG A 443 -25.16 -7.46 -17.12
#